data_AF-B4W2F9-F1
#
_entry.id   AF-B4W2F9-F1
#
_cell.length_a   1.000
_cell.length_b   1.000
_cell.length_c   1.000
_cell.angle_alpha   90.00
_cell.angle_beta   90.00
_cell.angle_gamma   90.00
#
_symmetry.space_group_name_H-M   'P 1'
#
loop_
_entity.id
_entity.type
_entity.pdbx_description
1 polymer ?
#
loop_
_entity_poly.entity_id
_entity_poly.type
_entity_poly.pdbx_seq_one_letter_code
_entity_poly.pdbx_strand_id
1 'polypeptide(L)' 'MILAEKIQRQNFSRSSSHLALVFAQTMQTGQISFSQWYELMTAPLEDTLSPEAEDAITRLIYGVRHGLIKVI' A
#
# COMPACT_ATOMS: atom_id res chain seq x y z
N MET A 1 -6.75 -26.10 -3.49
CA MET A 1 -5.87 -24.94 -3.70
C MET A 1 -6.62 -23.91 -4.55
N ILE A 2 -7.69 -23.29 -4.01
CA ILE A 2 -8.58 -22.36 -4.76
C ILE A 2 -8.96 -21.16 -3.86
N LEU A 3 -8.02 -20.71 -3.02
CA LEU A 3 -8.26 -19.55 -2.14
C LEU A 3 -7.28 -18.40 -2.39
N ALA A 4 -6.12 -18.66 -3.02
CA ALA A 4 -5.12 -17.64 -3.29
C ALA A 4 -5.45 -16.76 -4.51
N GLU A 5 -6.22 -17.26 -5.49
CA GLU A 5 -6.46 -16.54 -6.74
C GLU A 5 -7.69 -15.63 -6.71
N LYS A 6 -8.53 -15.70 -5.67
CA LYS A 6 -9.79 -14.95 -5.62
C LYS A 6 -9.67 -13.53 -5.04
N ILE A 7 -8.46 -13.09 -4.71
CA ILE A 7 -8.20 -11.73 -4.19
C ILE A 7 -7.82 -10.75 -5.32
N GLN A 8 -7.55 -11.23 -6.54
CA GLN A 8 -7.07 -10.37 -7.65
C GLN A 8 -8.15 -9.66 -8.47
N ARG A 9 -9.44 -9.78 -8.14
CA ARG A 9 -10.52 -9.11 -8.91
C ARG A 9 -11.67 -8.62 -8.04
N GLN A 10 -11.37 -7.90 -6.96
CA GLN A 10 -12.38 -7.03 -6.35
C GLN A 10 -12.08 -5.59 -6.75
N ASN A 11 -13.09 -4.95 -7.33
CA ASN A 11 -13.14 -3.51 -7.58
C ASN A 11 -12.48 -2.77 -6.42
N PHE A 12 -11.34 -2.13 -6.70
CA PHE A 12 -10.62 -1.26 -5.80
C PHE A 12 -11.52 -0.04 -5.52
N SER A 13 -12.46 -0.21 -4.60
CA SER A 13 -13.03 0.93 -3.92
C SER A 13 -11.85 1.62 -3.22
N ARG A 14 -11.56 2.86 -3.60
CA ARG A 14 -10.54 3.76 -3.01
C ARG A 14 -10.89 4.09 -1.55
N SER A 15 -11.01 3.06 -0.75
CA SER A 15 -11.36 3.10 0.64
C SER A 15 -10.07 3.15 1.45
N SER A 16 -10.05 3.97 2.48
CA SER A 16 -9.00 4.00 3.51
C SER A 16 -8.65 2.60 4.04
N SER A 17 -9.59 1.64 3.98
CA SER A 17 -9.37 0.24 4.34
C SER A 17 -8.35 -0.49 3.45
N HIS A 18 -8.22 -0.14 2.18
CA HIS A 18 -7.26 -0.78 1.28
C HIS A 18 -5.82 -0.40 1.64
N LEU A 19 -5.59 0.89 1.91
CA LEU A 19 -4.28 1.42 2.29
C LEU A 19 -3.81 0.83 3.62
N ALA A 20 -4.71 0.68 4.60
CA ALA A 20 -4.40 0.02 5.86
C ALA A 20 -3.97 -1.45 5.67
N LEU A 21 -4.60 -2.18 4.73
CA LEU A 21 -4.23 -3.56 4.41
C LEU A 21 -2.87 -3.64 3.73
N VAL A 22 -2.60 -2.79 2.74
CA VAL A 22 -1.29 -2.72 2.08
C VAL A 22 -0.21 -2.36 3.09
N PHE A 23 -0.44 -1.37 3.93
CA PHE A 23 0.47 -0.99 5.00
C PHE A 23 0.78 -2.17 5.93
N ALA A 24 -0.25 -2.86 6.46
CA ALA A 24 -0.07 -3.99 7.35
C ALA A 24 0.71 -5.14 6.68
N GLN A 25 0.38 -5.47 5.43
CA GLN A 25 1.07 -6.50 4.66
C GLN A 25 2.53 -6.12 4.42
N THR A 26 2.81 -4.89 4.00
CA THR A 26 4.18 -4.42 3.74
C THR A 26 5.02 -4.39 5.00
N MET A 27 4.45 -3.96 6.14
CA MET A 27 5.16 -4.00 7.42
C MET A 27 5.45 -5.43 7.89
N GLN A 28 4.59 -6.40 7.55
CA GLN A 28 4.80 -7.80 7.87
C GLN A 28 5.87 -8.46 6.98
N THR A 29 5.87 -8.16 5.69
CA THR A 29 6.76 -8.82 4.71
C THR A 29 8.08 -8.08 4.50
N GLY A 30 8.14 -6.80 4.87
CA GLY A 30 9.21 -5.89 4.48
C GLY A 30 9.27 -5.65 2.97
N GLN A 31 8.19 -5.93 2.25
CA GLN A 31 8.14 -5.89 0.79
C GLN A 31 6.87 -5.21 0.30
N ILE A 32 6.98 -4.49 -0.81
CA ILE A 32 5.85 -3.89 -1.50
C ILE A 32 6.03 -4.08 -3.00
N SER A 33 4.96 -4.41 -3.74
CA SER A 33 5.09 -4.53 -5.19
C SER A 33 5.27 -3.16 -5.83
N PHE A 34 5.95 -3.11 -6.97
CA PHE A 34 6.07 -1.87 -7.75
C PHE A 34 4.72 -1.25 -8.08
N SER A 35 3.71 -2.05 -8.41
CA SER A 35 2.35 -1.56 -8.70
C SER A 35 1.68 -0.92 -7.48
N GLN A 36 1.77 -1.55 -6.31
CA GLN A 36 1.23 -1.02 -5.06
C GLN A 36 1.97 0.26 -4.64
N TRP A 37 3.30 0.26 -4.79
CA TRP A 37 4.13 1.42 -4.52
C TRP A 37 3.76 2.61 -5.42
N TYR A 38 3.61 2.36 -6.72
CA TYR A 38 3.21 3.39 -7.68
C TYR A 38 1.85 3.98 -7.32
N GLU A 39 0.84 3.13 -7.06
CA GLU A 39 -0.51 3.55 -6.68
C GLU A 39 -0.50 4.44 -5.43
N LEU A 40 0.24 4.05 -4.39
CA LEU A 40 0.39 4.83 -3.16
C LEU A 40 1.02 6.20 -3.40
N MET A 41 2.03 6.27 -4.27
CA MET A 41 2.73 7.52 -4.57
C MET A 41 1.88 8.47 -5.41
N THR A 42 0.92 7.95 -6.17
CA THR A 42 -0.02 8.76 -6.96
C THR A 42 -1.33 9.07 -6.23
N ALA A 43 -1.67 8.34 -5.16
CA ALA A 43 -2.91 8.55 -4.40
C ALA A 43 -3.15 10.01 -3.95
N PRO A 44 -2.15 10.77 -3.44
CA PRO A 44 -2.36 12.17 -3.07
C PRO A 44 -2.69 13.12 -4.23
N LEU A 45 -2.43 12.70 -5.48
CA LEU A 45 -2.73 13.50 -6.67
C LEU A 45 -4.19 13.35 -7.09
N GLU A 46 -4.84 12.25 -6.72
CA GLU A 46 -6.17 11.90 -7.17
C GLU A 46 -7.25 12.19 -6.12
N ASP A 47 -6.90 12.13 -4.83
CA ASP A 47 -7.84 12.29 -3.72
C ASP A 47 -7.18 12.99 -2.52
N THR A 48 -8.00 13.67 -1.70
CA THR A 48 -7.54 14.18 -0.39
C THR A 48 -7.44 13.02 0.59
N LEU A 49 -6.25 12.78 1.13
CA LEU A 49 -6.00 11.69 2.07
C LEU A 49 -6.51 12.04 3.47
N SER A 50 -6.90 11.02 4.24
CA SER A 50 -7.10 11.20 5.68
C SER A 50 -5.74 11.30 6.39
N PRO A 51 -5.66 11.96 7.56
CA PRO A 51 -4.41 12.07 8.32
C PRO A 51 -3.75 10.71 8.62
N GLU A 52 -4.55 9.67 8.86
CA GLU A 52 -4.06 8.31 9.10
C GLU A 52 -3.43 7.70 7.85
N ALA A 53 -4.02 7.97 6.68
CA ALA A 53 -3.48 7.52 5.41
C ALA A 53 -2.17 8.25 5.06
N GLU A 54 -2.08 9.55 5.37
CA GLU A 54 -0.85 10.33 5.22
C GLU A 54 0.29 9.82 6.09
N ASP A 55 0.03 9.51 7.37
CA ASP A 55 1.03 8.93 8.27
C ASP A 55 1.51 7.57 7.78
N ALA A 56 0.58 6.70 7.35
CA ALA A 56 0.91 5.40 6.79
C ALA A 56 1.78 5.50 5.52
N ILE A 57 1.43 6.37 4.58
CA ILE A 57 2.24 6.63 3.37
C ILE A 57 3.62 7.18 3.75
N THR A 58 3.67 8.15 4.66
CA THR A 58 4.93 8.76 5.12
C THR A 58 5.88 7.70 5.69
N ARG A 59 5.36 6.77 6.50
CA ARG A 59 6.15 5.65 7.05
C ARG A 59 6.63 4.67 5.98
N LEU A 60 5.79 4.38 4.98
CA LEU A 60 6.21 3.53 3.85
C LEU A 60 7.31 4.20 3.03
N ILE A 61 7.19 5.51 2.75
CA ILE A 61 8.22 6.30 2.07
C ILE A 61 9.53 6.27 2.84
N TYR A 62 9.46 6.47 4.15
CA TYR A 62 10.64 6.36 5.01
C TYR A 62 11.26 4.96 4.92
N GLY A 63 10.46 3.91 5.07
CA GLY A 63 10.94 2.53 5.03
C GLY A 63 11.60 2.17 3.69
N VAL A 64 11.04 2.61 2.56
CA VAL A 64 11.63 2.39 1.24
C VAL A 64 12.95 3.17 1.09
N ARG A 65 12.97 4.47 1.44
CA ARG A 65 14.17 5.30 1.31
C ARG A 65 15.35 4.82 2.15
N HIS A 66 15.07 4.22 3.31
CA HIS A 66 16.08 3.73 4.23
C HIS A 66 16.38 2.23 4.08
N GLY A 67 15.81 1.56 3.07
CA GLY A 67 16.07 0.15 2.78
C GLY A 67 15.44 -0.83 3.78
N LEU A 68 14.50 -0.38 4.61
CA LEU A 68 13.72 -1.22 5.53
C LEU A 68 12.61 -1.98 4.80
N ILE A 69 12.09 -1.39 3.71
CA ILE A 69 11.09 -2.00 2.84
C ILE A 69 11.69 -2.09 1.44
N LYS A 70 11.62 -3.28 0.83
CA LYS A 70 12.07 -3.53 -0.53
C LYS A 70 10.90 -3.40 -1.51
N VAL A 71 11.06 -2.56 -2.52
CA VAL A 71 10.16 -2.55 -3.68
C VAL A 71 10.53 -3.74 -4.58
N ILE A 72 9.57 -4.60 -4.87
CA ILE A 72 9.74 -5.82 -5.67
C ILE A 72 8.87 -5.84 -6.94
#